data_AF-A0A0V7ZFI2-F1
#
_entry.id   AF-A0A0V7ZFI2-F1
#
_cell.length_a   1.000
_cell.length_b   1.000
_cell.length_c   1.000
_cell.angle_alpha   90.00
_cell.angle_beta   90.00
_cell.angle_gamma   90.00
#
_symmetry.space_group_name_H-M   'P 1'
#
loop_
_entity.id
_entity.type
_entity.pdbx_description
1 polymer ?
#
loop_
_entity_poly.entity_id
_entity_poly.type
_entity_poly.pdbx_seq_one_letter_code
_entity_poly.pdbx_strand_id
1 'polypeptide(L)' 'MNIFQASHFWFFCFSVIFFLSLDFWSWQPESSLSVFYLPPWVIYFVGLQMLLSLVLLLFALIFWKTPSN' A
#
# COMPACT_ATOMS: atom_id res chain seq x y z
N MET A 1 9.73 14.39 15.27
CA MET A 1 10.51 13.55 14.33
C MET A 1 10.05 13.85 12.92
N ASN A 2 10.85 14.56 12.12
CA ASN A 2 10.51 15.04 10.76
C ASN A 2 10.60 13.95 9.66
N ILE A 3 10.44 12.68 10.01
CA ILE A 3 10.63 11.57 9.06
C ILE A 3 9.54 11.61 7.97
N PHE A 4 8.32 12.01 8.33
CA PHE A 4 7.20 12.17 7.39
C PHE A 4 7.39 13.34 6.40
N GLN A 5 8.33 14.25 6.62
CA GLN A 5 8.65 15.32 5.67
C GLN A 5 9.75 14.92 4.67
N ALA A 6 10.43 13.79 4.88
CA ALA A 6 11.47 13.33 3.98
C ALA A 6 10.85 12.57 2.80
N SER A 7 11.01 13.07 1.58
CA SER A 7 10.50 12.40 0.36
C SER A 7 11.06 10.99 0.18
N HIS A 8 12.30 10.74 0.64
CA HIS A 8 12.93 9.42 0.63
C HIS A 8 12.17 8.37 1.47
N PHE A 9 11.54 8.78 2.57
CA PHE A 9 10.72 7.90 3.40
C PHE A 9 9.49 7.39 2.63
N TRP A 10 8.81 8.29 1.94
CA TRP A 10 7.65 7.95 1.11
C TRP A 10 8.05 7.05 -0.05
N PHE A 11 9.16 7.34 -0.73
CA PHE A 11 9.69 6.49 -1.80
C PHE A 11 10.02 5.07 -1.32
N PHE A 12 10.61 4.95 -0.12
CA PHE A 12 10.86 3.66 0.51
C PHE A 12 9.55 2.91 0.80
N CYS A 13 8.55 3.57 1.42
CA CYS A 13 7.24 2.98 1.66
C CYS A 13 6.57 2.50 0.36
N PHE A 14 6.61 3.30 -0.70
CA PHE A 14 6.09 2.91 -2.02
C PHE A 14 6.78 1.67 -2.56
N SER A 15 8.11 1.64 -2.50
CA SER A 15 8.91 0.52 -3.00
C SER A 15 8.58 -0.76 -2.25
N VAL A 16 8.50 -0.71 -0.92
CA VAL A 16 8.14 -1.88 -0.09
C VAL A 16 6.75 -2.42 -0.42
N ILE A 17 5.75 -1.54 -0.49
CA ILE A 17 4.36 -1.95 -0.81
C ILE A 17 4.27 -2.52 -2.23
N PHE A 18 4.98 -1.91 -3.18
CA PHE A 18 5.04 -2.39 -4.55
C PHE A 18 5.70 -3.77 -4.66
N PHE A 19 6.84 -3.99 -4.01
CA PHE A 19 7.50 -5.31 -3.99
C PHE A 19 6.65 -6.37 -3.31
N LEU A 20 5.98 -6.05 -2.19
CA LEU A 20 5.01 -6.94 -1.55
C LEU A 20 3.84 -7.28 -2.48
N SER A 21 3.45 -6.36 -3.36
CA SER A 21 2.41 -6.59 -4.36
C SER A 21 2.89 -7.48 -5.52
N LEU A 22 4.19 -7.45 -5.85
CA LEU A 22 4.79 -8.30 -6.89
C LEU A 22 5.02 -9.75 -6.41
N ASP A 23 5.24 -9.93 -5.11
CA ASP A 23 5.38 -11.25 -4.47
C ASP A 23 4.10 -12.09 -4.51
N PHE A 24 3.01 -11.53 -5.05
CA PHE A 24 1.76 -12.22 -5.37
C PHE A 24 1.93 -13.61 -6.01
N TRP A 25 2.91 -13.76 -6.92
CA TRP A 25 3.16 -15.02 -7.62
C TRP A 25 3.76 -16.13 -6.74
N SER A 26 4.36 -15.80 -5.59
CA SER A 26 4.89 -16.78 -4.64
C SER A 26 3.81 -17.31 -3.69
N TRP A 27 2.67 -16.62 -3.59
CA TRP A 27 1.55 -17.06 -2.77
C TRP A 27 0.78 -18.17 -3.47
N GLN A 28 1.41 -19.33 -3.63
CA GLN A 28 0.74 -20.57 -4.00
C GLN A 28 -0.37 -20.84 -2.98
N PRO A 29 -1.66 -20.70 -3.32
CA PRO A 29 -2.72 -21.00 -2.39
C PRO A 29 -3.07 -22.46 -2.58
N GLU A 30 -2.73 -23.31 -1.61
CA GLU A 30 -3.60 -24.46 -1.34
C GLU A 30 -4.98 -23.86 -1.07
N SER A 31 -5.93 -24.10 -1.98
CA SER A 31 -7.21 -23.42 -2.09
C SER A 31 -8.07 -23.61 -0.82
N SER A 32 -7.81 -22.82 0.21
CA SER A 32 -8.63 -22.70 1.39
C SER A 32 -9.52 -21.48 1.19
N LEU A 33 -10.81 -21.72 1.02
CA LEU A 33 -11.82 -20.66 0.99
C LEU A 33 -11.78 -19.94 2.35
N SER A 34 -11.36 -18.68 2.34
CA SER A 34 -11.41 -17.81 3.50
C SER A 34 -12.56 -16.80 3.37
N VAL A 35 -12.66 -15.89 4.34
CA VAL A 35 -13.77 -14.95 4.57
C VAL A 35 -14.34 -14.37 3.26
N PHE A 36 -15.67 -14.41 3.11
CA PHE A 36 -16.41 -14.02 1.89
C PHE A 36 -16.21 -14.92 0.64
N TYR A 37 -15.77 -16.17 0.78
CA TYR A 37 -15.50 -17.09 -0.34
C TYR A 37 -14.38 -16.61 -1.27
N LEU A 38 -13.60 -15.62 -0.83
CA LEU A 38 -12.47 -15.13 -1.57
C LEU A 38 -11.20 -15.89 -1.12
N PRO A 39 -10.33 -16.25 -2.07
CA PRO A 39 -9.00 -16.73 -1.73
C PRO A 39 -8.28 -15.73 -0.82
N PRO A 40 -7.54 -16.19 0.21
CA PRO A 40 -6.83 -15.32 1.16
C PRO A 40 -5.93 -14.27 0.48
N TRP A 41 -5.34 -14.63 -0.66
CA TRP A 41 -4.50 -13.73 -1.46
C TRP A 41 -5.25 -12.49 -1.94
N VAL A 42 -6.55 -12.61 -2.26
CA VAL A 42 -7.37 -11.48 -2.75
C VAL A 42 -7.53 -10.46 -1.63
N ILE A 43 -7.81 -10.94 -0.41
CA ILE A 43 -7.98 -10.07 0.76
C ILE A 43 -6.67 -9.35 1.06
N TYR A 44 -5.54 -10.06 1.02
CA TYR A 44 -4.23 -9.47 1.23
C TYR A 44 -3.89 -8.42 0.14
N PHE A 45 -4.15 -8.73 -1.13
CA PHE A 45 -3.95 -7.79 -2.23
C PHE A 45 -4.79 -6.52 -2.07
N VAL A 46 -6.09 -6.66 -1.75
CA VAL A 46 -6.97 -5.51 -1.49
C VAL A 46 -6.47 -4.69 -0.31
N GLY A 47 -5.98 -5.33 0.75
CA GLY A 47 -5.34 -4.67 1.90
C GLY A 47 -4.12 -3.84 1.49
N LEU A 48 -3.24 -4.39 0.65
CA LEU A 48 -2.08 -3.67 0.12
C LEU A 48 -2.49 -2.46 -0.74
N GLN A 49 -3.53 -2.59 -1.57
CA GLN A 49 -4.01 -1.47 -2.40
C GLN A 49 -4.61 -0.35 -1.54
N MET A 50 -5.35 -0.69 -0.48
CA MET A 50 -5.88 0.28 0.48
C MET A 50 -4.74 0.99 1.21
N LEU A 51 -3.70 0.26 1.64
CA LEU A 51 -2.51 0.83 2.26
C LEU A 51 -1.77 1.78 1.30
N LEU A 52 -1.59 1.38 0.05
CA LEU A 52 -0.96 2.20 -0.99
C LEU A 52 -1.73 3.51 -1.21
N SER A 53 -3.05 3.43 -1.32
CA SER A 53 -3.94 4.60 -1.47
C SER A 53 -3.82 5.55 -0.28
N LEU A 54 -3.77 5.02 0.94
CA LEU A 54 -3.59 5.81 2.15
C LEU A 54 -2.22 6.51 2.17
N VAL A 55 -1.15 5.81 1.78
CA VAL A 55 0.20 6.39 1.68
C VAL A 55 0.24 7.51 0.63
N LEU A 56 -0.41 7.33 -0.52
CA LEU A 56 -0.55 8.38 -1.54
C LEU A 56 -1.32 9.59 -1.02
N LEU A 57 -2.43 9.36 -0.31
CA LEU A 57 -3.23 10.44 0.25
C LEU A 57 -2.43 11.26 1.26
N LEU A 58 -1.70 10.59 2.16
CA LEU A 58 -0.86 11.28 3.14
C LEU A 58 0.29 12.04 2.47
N PHE A 59 0.94 11.45 1.46
CA PHE A 59 1.95 12.13 0.67
C PHE A 59 1.37 13.38 -0.01
N ALA A 60 0.19 13.26 -0.64
CA ALA A 60 -0.49 14.39 -1.26
C ALA A 60 -0.82 15.48 -0.23
N LEU A 61 -1.36 15.14 0.94
CA LEU A 61 -1.65 16.14 1.98
C LEU A 61 -0.40 16.85 2.50
N ILE A 62 0.76 16.18 2.53
CA ILE A 62 2.01 16.74 3.06
C ILE A 62 2.71 17.61 2.00
N PHE A 63 2.77 17.16 0.76
CA PHE A 63 3.57 17.82 -0.30
C PHE A 63 2.74 18.68 -1.24
N TRP A 64 1.45 18.38 -1.41
CA TRP A 64 0.54 19.16 -2.23
C TRP A 64 -0.04 20.30 -1.40
N LYS A 65 0.70 21.41 -1.31
CA LYS A 65 0.16 22.66 -0.74
C LYS A 65 -0.97 23.16 -1.64
N THR A 66 -2.20 23.10 -1.15
CA THR A 66 -3.31 23.84 -1.75
C THR A 66 -2.98 25.33 -1.64
N PRO A 67 -2.98 26.10 -2.75
CA PRO A 67 -2.81 27.55 -2.65
C PRO A 67 -3.94 28.10 -1.79
N SER A 68 -3.60 28.69 -0.64
CA SER A 68 -4.54 29.46 0.17
C SER A 68 -4.85 30.75 -0.60
N ASN A 69 -6.04 30.84 -1.19
CA ASN A 69 -6.61 32.14 -1.57
C ASN A 69 -6.90 32.97 -0.32
#